data_AF-A0A1M4XTH7-F1
#
_entry.id   AF-A0A1M4XTH7-F1
#
_cell.length_a   1.000
_cell.length_b   1.000
_cell.length_c   1.000
_cell.angle_alpha   90.00
_cell.angle_beta   90.00
_cell.angle_gamma   90.00
#
_symmetry.space_group_name_H-M   'P 1'
#
loop_
_entity.id
_entity.type
_entity.pdbx_description
1 polymer ?
#
loop_
_entity_poly.entity_id
_entity_poly.type
_entity_poly.pdbx_seq_one_letter_code
_entity_poly.pdbx_strand_id
1 'polypeptide(L)'
;MIRLLLLLIFFLTSNFSYSQNIRGIYNSIEPKCKLNLKIDNDNSFVFSIGKIKNKKGIVNISKEDKVIYLDFSDGIGAMFSNDTISIQNSGNSMNPYVHFKECNDMYIHLVKKNKVLVNKKYLIRCSKKNIE
;
A
#
# COMPACT_ATOMS: atom_id res chain seq x y z
N MET A 1 -17.42 24.61 40.02
CA MET A 1 -16.82 24.94 38.70
C MET A 1 -15.75 23.93 38.21
N ILE A 2 -15.61 22.74 38.83
CA ILE A 2 -14.63 21.71 38.38
C ILE A 2 -15.22 20.65 37.43
N ARG A 3 -16.56 20.47 37.43
CA ARG A 3 -17.25 19.52 36.55
C ARG A 3 -17.28 19.92 35.07
N LEU A 4 -17.16 21.21 34.76
CA LEU A 4 -17.15 21.70 33.38
C LEU A 4 -15.79 21.50 32.68
N LEU A 5 -14.71 21.42 33.47
CA LEU A 5 -13.33 21.26 32.96
C LEU A 5 -13.06 19.82 32.48
N LEU A 6 -13.70 18.82 33.10
CA LEU A 6 -13.53 17.40 32.75
C LEU A 6 -14.19 17.02 31.40
N LEU A 7 -15.25 17.72 30.97
CA LEU A 7 -15.90 17.50 29.67
C LEU A 7 -15.05 18.00 28.48
N LEU A 8 -14.15 18.97 28.71
CA LEU A 8 -13.28 19.54 27.67
C LEU A 8 -12.08 18.62 27.35
N ILE A 9 -11.67 17.77 28.29
CA ILE A 9 -10.52 16.85 28.13
C ILE A 9 -10.87 15.67 27.20
N PHE A 10 -12.15 15.31 27.07
CA PHE A 10 -12.59 14.20 26.20
C PHE A 10 -12.58 14.54 24.70
N PHE A 11 -12.55 15.84 24.33
CA PHE A 11 -12.49 16.28 22.93
C PHE A 11 -11.06 16.40 22.37
N LEU A 12 -10.03 16.27 23.21
CA LEU A 12 -8.63 16.46 22.80
C LEU A 12 -7.92 15.18 22.35
N THR A 13 -8.55 14.01 22.49
CA THR A 13 -7.91 12.76 22.10
C THR A 13 -8.21 12.38 20.66
N SER A 14 -7.13 12.28 19.87
CA SER A 14 -6.95 11.47 18.65
C SER A 14 -7.05 12.15 17.27
N ASN A 15 -6.15 13.11 17.03
CA ASN A 15 -5.55 13.24 15.69
C ASN A 15 -4.14 12.68 15.71
N PHE A 16 -4.02 11.35 15.83
CA PHE A 16 -2.76 10.66 15.54
C PHE A 16 -2.55 10.70 14.02
N SER A 17 -2.04 11.83 13.52
CA SER A 17 -1.63 11.98 12.13
C SER A 17 -0.36 11.17 11.92
N TYR A 18 -0.52 9.87 11.69
CA TYR A 18 0.59 9.01 11.27
C TYR A 18 1.10 9.54 9.93
N SER A 19 2.35 10.00 9.90
CA SER A 19 3.05 10.35 8.67
C SER A 19 3.31 9.05 7.90
N GLN A 20 2.37 8.72 7.02
CA GLN A 20 2.40 7.53 6.17
C GLN A 20 3.46 7.74 5.07
N ASN A 21 4.68 7.24 5.29
CA ASN A 21 5.72 7.30 4.27
C ASN A 21 5.49 6.24 3.18
N ILE A 22 5.12 6.67 1.98
CA ILE A 22 4.83 5.77 0.85
C ILE A 22 6.08 5.26 0.13
N ARG A 23 7.27 5.78 0.43
CA ARG A 23 8.51 5.28 -0.15
C ARG A 23 8.70 3.82 0.23
N GLY A 24 9.14 3.02 -0.73
CA GLY A 24 9.49 1.64 -0.47
C GLY A 24 9.52 0.75 -1.70
N ILE A 25 9.84 -0.51 -1.44
CA ILE A 25 9.73 -1.61 -2.40
C ILE A 25 8.53 -2.44 -1.95
N TYR A 26 7.62 -2.71 -2.87
CA TYR A 26 6.38 -3.44 -2.65
C TYR A 26 6.30 -4.63 -3.62
N ASN A 27 5.71 -5.73 -3.15
CA ASN A 27 5.48 -6.91 -3.98
C ASN A 27 4.01 -7.34 -3.85
N SER A 28 3.44 -7.86 -4.94
CA SER A 28 2.12 -8.48 -4.93
C SER A 28 2.07 -9.66 -3.98
N ILE A 29 0.92 -9.82 -3.31
CA ILE A 29 0.65 -10.97 -2.45
C ILE A 29 -0.08 -12.09 -3.18
N GLU A 30 -0.78 -11.76 -4.26
CA GLU A 30 -1.58 -12.71 -5.02
C GLU A 30 -0.67 -13.71 -5.74
N PRO A 31 -0.89 -15.03 -5.59
CA PRO A 31 0.08 -16.05 -6.00
C PRO A 31 0.35 -16.09 -7.51
N LYS A 32 -0.60 -15.64 -8.33
CA LYS A 32 -0.46 -15.60 -9.80
C LYS A 32 0.00 -14.24 -10.32
N CYS A 33 -0.09 -13.18 -9.51
CA CYS A 33 0.34 -11.83 -9.88
C CYS A 33 1.81 -11.66 -9.53
N LYS A 34 2.64 -11.27 -10.52
CA LYS A 34 4.07 -10.97 -10.32
C LYS A 34 4.33 -9.49 -10.59
N LEU A 35 3.73 -8.64 -9.76
CA LEU A 35 3.86 -7.19 -9.83
C LEU A 35 4.73 -6.70 -8.67
N ASN A 36 5.78 -5.97 -9.01
CA ASN A 36 6.60 -5.25 -8.02
C ASN A 36 6.50 -3.75 -8.28
N LEU A 37 6.55 -2.96 -7.23
CA LEU A 37 6.53 -1.50 -7.30
C LEU A 37 7.64 -0.95 -6.42
N LYS A 38 8.45 -0.07 -6.98
CA LYS A 38 9.39 0.76 -6.22
C LYS A 38 8.91 2.21 -6.28
N ILE A 39 8.85 2.88 -5.14
CA ILE A 39 8.64 4.34 -5.03
C ILE A 39 9.86 4.91 -4.31
N ASP A 40 10.51 5.89 -4.90
CA ASP A 40 11.69 6.59 -4.37
C ASP A 40 11.30 7.90 -3.64
N ASN A 41 12.29 8.64 -3.08
CA ASN A 41 12.05 9.84 -2.27
C ASN A 41 11.46 11.01 -3.07
N ASP A 42 11.76 11.06 -4.37
CA ASP A 42 11.30 12.08 -5.32
C ASP A 42 9.94 11.72 -5.95
N ASN A 43 9.24 10.75 -5.36
CA ASN A 43 7.99 10.17 -5.88
C ASN A 43 8.15 9.52 -7.27
N SER A 44 9.37 9.31 -7.76
CA SER A 44 9.57 8.47 -8.94
C SER A 44 9.20 7.03 -8.61
N PHE A 45 8.52 6.38 -9.56
CA PHE A 45 8.12 4.99 -9.41
C PHE A 45 8.58 4.11 -10.56
N VAL A 46 8.71 2.82 -10.26
CA VAL A 46 8.93 1.75 -11.23
C VAL A 46 8.02 0.57 -10.89
N PHE A 47 7.05 0.29 -11.76
CA PHE A 47 6.38 -1.01 -11.80
C PHE A 47 7.22 -2.00 -12.59
N SER A 48 7.38 -3.22 -12.07
CA SER A 48 7.96 -4.35 -12.77
C SER A 48 6.95 -5.48 -12.85
N ILE A 49 6.52 -5.80 -14.06
CA ILE A 49 5.51 -6.83 -14.33
C ILE A 49 6.22 -8.04 -14.94
N GLY A 50 6.30 -9.13 -14.19
CA GLY A 50 7.07 -10.31 -14.58
C GLY A 50 8.58 -10.02 -14.70
N LYS A 51 9.23 -10.52 -15.77
CA LYS A 51 10.68 -10.42 -15.97
C LYS A 51 11.14 -9.25 -16.87
N ILE A 52 10.24 -8.63 -17.63
CA ILE A 52 10.65 -7.84 -18.83
C ILE A 52 9.97 -6.47 -18.92
N LYS A 53 8.74 -6.30 -18.44
CA LYS A 53 8.00 -5.04 -18.62
C LYS A 53 8.18 -4.12 -17.41
N ASN A 54 8.70 -2.92 -17.66
CA ASN A 54 8.80 -1.87 -16.65
C ASN A 54 7.99 -0.64 -17.07
N LYS A 55 7.12 -0.15 -16.19
CA LYS A 55 6.47 1.17 -16.33
C LYS A 55 7.07 2.11 -15.30
N LYS A 56 7.39 3.34 -15.71
CA LYS A 56 7.99 4.36 -14.83
C LYS A 56 7.20 5.66 -14.91
N GLY A 57 7.31 6.49 -13.89
CA GLY A 57 6.68 7.80 -13.86
C GLY A 57 6.86 8.48 -12.50
N ILE A 58 6.06 9.51 -12.27
CA ILE A 58 5.95 10.19 -10.98
C ILE A 58 4.58 9.85 -10.39
N VAL A 59 4.54 9.45 -9.12
CA VAL A 59 3.26 9.20 -8.43
C VAL A 59 2.71 10.52 -7.92
N ASN A 60 1.47 10.81 -8.30
CA ASN A 60 0.71 11.91 -7.72
C ASN A 60 0.06 11.42 -6.42
N ILE A 61 0.24 12.19 -5.35
CA ILE A 61 -0.24 11.83 -4.02
C ILE A 61 -1.32 12.83 -3.62
N SER A 62 -2.51 12.34 -3.30
CA SER A 62 -3.57 13.13 -2.69
C SER A 62 -3.99 12.52 -1.36
N LYS A 63 -4.40 13.37 -0.43
CA LYS A 63 -4.84 12.96 0.90
C LYS A 63 -6.24 13.50 1.13
N GLU A 64 -7.16 12.60 1.45
CA GLU A 64 -8.53 12.93 1.84
C GLU A 64 -8.80 12.25 3.18
N ASP A 65 -9.12 13.03 4.20
CA ASP A 65 -9.24 12.59 5.59
C ASP A 65 -8.02 11.77 6.08
N LYS A 66 -8.22 10.45 6.24
CA LYS A 66 -7.24 9.47 6.71
C LYS A 66 -6.77 8.53 5.60
N VAL A 67 -7.21 8.76 4.36
CA VAL A 67 -6.90 7.96 3.19
C VAL A 67 -5.85 8.67 2.34
N ILE A 68 -4.89 7.90 1.83
CA ILE A 68 -3.89 8.38 0.88
C ILE A 68 -4.17 7.70 -0.45
N TYR A 69 -4.43 8.51 -1.47
CA TYR A 69 -4.61 8.04 -2.82
C TYR A 69 -3.34 8.29 -3.62
N LEU A 70 -3.02 7.34 -4.48
CA LEU A 70 -1.88 7.35 -5.37
C LEU A 70 -2.39 7.26 -6.80
N ASP A 71 -1.95 8.17 -7.66
CA ASP A 71 -2.21 8.13 -9.09
C ASP A 71 -0.88 7.94 -9.83
N PHE A 72 -0.76 6.80 -10.50
CA PHE A 72 0.42 6.39 -11.27
C PHE A 72 0.29 6.72 -12.76
N SER A 73 -0.64 7.60 -13.12
CA SER A 73 -0.99 7.98 -14.49
C SER A 73 -1.51 6.82 -15.36
N ASP A 74 -2.03 7.17 -16.53
CA ASP A 74 -2.67 6.27 -17.49
C ASP A 74 -3.83 5.46 -16.91
N GLY A 75 -4.55 5.97 -15.90
CA GLY A 75 -5.70 5.26 -15.31
C GLY A 75 -5.32 4.17 -14.30
N ILE A 76 -4.16 4.28 -13.65
CA ILE A 76 -3.76 3.41 -12.53
C ILE A 76 -3.92 4.20 -11.22
N GLY A 77 -5.10 4.10 -10.62
CA GLY A 77 -5.37 4.62 -9.29
C GLY A 77 -5.14 3.56 -8.21
N ALA A 78 -4.67 4.00 -7.04
CA ALA A 78 -4.46 3.13 -5.90
C ALA A 78 -4.74 3.82 -4.56
N MET A 79 -4.95 3.01 -3.52
CA MET A 79 -5.07 3.47 -2.15
C MET A 79 -3.90 2.94 -1.32
N PHE A 80 -3.26 3.81 -0.53
CA PHE A 80 -2.24 3.43 0.44
C PHE A 80 -2.81 3.37 1.85
N SER A 81 -2.65 2.22 2.49
CA SER A 81 -3.01 2.02 3.89
C SER A 81 -2.18 0.91 4.52
N ASN A 82 -1.64 1.15 5.73
CA ASN A 82 -0.96 0.13 6.53
C ASN A 82 0.19 -0.60 5.81
N ASP A 83 1.01 0.17 5.08
CA ASP A 83 2.11 -0.30 4.23
C ASP A 83 1.69 -1.23 3.07
N THR A 84 0.41 -1.16 2.69
CA THR A 84 -0.16 -1.86 1.55
C THR A 84 -0.68 -0.84 0.55
N ILE A 85 -0.39 -1.07 -0.74
CA ILE A 85 -0.98 -0.34 -1.86
C ILE A 85 -2.01 -1.26 -2.51
N SER A 86 -3.26 -0.83 -2.57
CA SER A 86 -4.36 -1.55 -3.21
C SER A 86 -4.67 -0.90 -4.56
N ILE A 87 -4.55 -1.67 -5.64
CA ILE A 87 -4.80 -1.22 -7.02
C ILE A 87 -6.04 -1.93 -7.54
N GLN A 88 -6.97 -1.19 -8.14
CA GLN A 88 -8.07 -1.79 -8.88
C GLN A 88 -7.58 -2.22 -10.27
N ASN A 89 -7.76 -3.50 -10.59
CA ASN A 89 -7.25 -4.14 -11.80
C ASN A 89 -8.38 -4.55 -12.77
N SER A 90 -9.63 -4.22 -12.44
CA SER A 90 -10.77 -4.42 -13.32
C SER A 90 -11.62 -3.16 -13.32
N GLY A 91 -11.79 -2.55 -14.50
CA GLY A 91 -12.70 -1.45 -14.72
C GLY A 91 -14.09 -1.89 -15.15
N ASN A 92 -15.00 -0.92 -15.22
CA ASN A 92 -16.28 -1.05 -15.90
C ASN A 92 -16.39 0.03 -16.98
N SER A 93 -17.50 0.06 -17.73
CA SER A 93 -17.70 1.04 -18.81
C SER A 93 -17.64 2.50 -18.35
N MET A 94 -17.91 2.78 -17.08
CA MET A 94 -17.89 4.11 -16.48
C MET A 94 -16.51 4.46 -15.89
N ASN A 95 -15.68 3.46 -15.60
CA ASN A 95 -14.35 3.65 -15.02
C ASN A 95 -13.33 2.68 -15.65
N PRO A 96 -12.73 3.07 -16.79
CA PRO A 96 -11.74 2.26 -17.47
C PRO A 96 -10.41 2.31 -16.72
N TYR A 97 -10.21 1.35 -15.80
CA TYR A 97 -8.91 1.13 -15.19
C TYR A 97 -8.00 0.30 -16.10
N VAL A 98 -6.70 0.50 -15.95
CA VAL A 98 -5.69 -0.34 -16.60
C VAL A 98 -5.78 -1.76 -16.08
N HIS A 99 -5.93 -2.69 -17.01
CA HIS A 99 -5.88 -4.12 -16.71
C HIS A 99 -4.45 -4.65 -16.85
N PHE A 100 -3.82 -4.96 -15.71
CA PHE A 100 -2.60 -5.75 -15.64
C PHE A 100 -2.92 -7.20 -16.00
N LYS A 101 -2.81 -7.56 -17.27
CA LYS A 101 -3.13 -8.89 -17.81
C LYS A 101 -2.38 -10.03 -17.11
N GLU A 102 -1.24 -9.73 -16.51
CA GLU A 102 -0.42 -10.68 -15.75
C GLU A 102 -0.97 -10.95 -14.33
N CYS A 103 -2.05 -10.27 -13.93
CA CYS A 103 -2.74 -10.43 -12.66
C CYS A 103 -4.23 -10.65 -12.95
N ASN A 104 -4.79 -11.78 -12.51
CA ASN A 104 -6.19 -12.12 -12.81
C ASN A 104 -7.16 -11.55 -11.77
N ASP A 105 -6.64 -11.10 -10.63
CA ASP A 105 -7.43 -10.62 -9.51
C ASP A 105 -8.02 -9.23 -9.81
N MET A 106 -9.26 -8.99 -9.37
CA MET A 106 -9.93 -7.68 -9.53
C MET A 106 -9.23 -6.57 -8.76
N TYR A 107 -8.55 -6.93 -7.67
CA TYR A 107 -7.74 -6.05 -6.84
C TYR A 107 -6.37 -6.67 -6.64
N ILE A 108 -5.34 -5.86 -6.78
CA ILE A 108 -3.95 -6.26 -6.54
C ILE A 108 -3.47 -5.57 -5.27
N HIS A 109 -2.90 -6.33 -4.34
CA HIS A 109 -2.36 -5.79 -3.10
C HIS A 109 -0.84 -5.90 -3.08
N LEU A 110 -0.18 -4.75 -3.05
CA LEU A 110 1.28 -4.65 -3.01
C LEU A 110 1.71 -4.31 -1.57
N VAL A 111 2.39 -5.24 -0.90
CA VAL A 111 2.82 -5.06 0.50
C VAL A 111 4.28 -4.63 0.55
N LYS A 112 4.58 -3.61 1.38
CA LYS A 112 5.95 -3.13 1.58
C LYS A 112 6.85 -4.26 2.10
N LYS A 113 7.98 -4.47 1.43
CA LYS A 113 8.91 -5.59 1.67
C LYS A 113 9.38 -5.71 3.11
N ASN A 114 9.51 -4.59 3.83
CA ASN A 114 9.94 -4.59 5.23
C ASN A 114 8.98 -5.37 6.14
N LYS A 115 7.66 -5.36 5.86
CA LYS A 115 6.64 -6.13 6.60
C LYS A 115 6.75 -7.63 6.34
N VAL A 116 7.09 -8.02 5.10
CA VAL A 116 7.26 -9.43 4.72
C VAL A 116 8.47 -10.05 5.43
N LEU A 117 9.58 -9.32 5.54
CA LEU A 117 10.76 -9.79 6.26
C LEU A 117 10.51 -9.95 7.76
N VAL A 118 9.73 -9.05 8.36
CA VAL A 118 9.30 -9.14 9.76
C VAL A 118 8.49 -10.43 9.97
N ASN A 119 7.44 -10.68 9.17
CA ASN A 119 6.64 -11.90 9.28
C ASN A 119 7.45 -13.17 9.03
N LYS A 120 8.35 -13.18 8.04
CA LYS A 120 9.21 -14.35 7.76
C LYS A 120 10.18 -14.63 8.91
N LYS A 121 10.74 -13.59 9.55
CA LYS A 121 11.60 -13.74 10.72
C LYS A 121 10.84 -14.32 11.92
N TYR A 122 9.59 -13.89 12.14
CA TYR A 122 8.72 -14.48 13.17
C TYR A 122 8.36 -15.94 12.85
N LEU A 123 8.02 -16.26 11.60
CA LEU A 123 7.74 -17.63 11.17
C LEU A 123 8.95 -18.56 11.35
N ILE A 124 10.16 -18.12 10.95
CA ILE A 124 11.39 -18.88 11.15
C ILE A 124 11.69 -19.08 12.64
N ARG A 125 11.39 -18.08 13.49
CA ARG A 125 11.56 -18.19 14.95
C ARG A 125 10.59 -19.21 15.56
N CYS A 126 9.34 -19.28 15.09
CA CYS A 126 8.39 -20.30 15.56
C CYS A 126 8.77 -21.71 15.10
N SER A 127 9.24 -21.88 13.86
CA SER A 127 9.68 -23.19 13.37
C SER A 127 10.92 -23.72 14.09
N LYS A 128 11.80 -22.85 14.60
CA LYS A 128 12.95 -23.27 15.43
C LYS A 128 12.60 -23.59 16.89
N LYS A 129 11.40 -23.25 17.36
CA LYS A 129 11.00 -23.45 18.77
C LYS A 129 10.26 -24.77 19.02
N ASN A 130 10.02 -25.57 17.98
CA ASN A 130 9.36 -26.88 18.06
C ASN A 130 10.32 -28.05 17.78
N ILE A 131 11.63 -27.82 17.91
CA ILE A 131 12.66 -28.87 17.83
C ILE A 131 13.56 -28.67 19.05
N GLU A 132 13.08 -29.10 20.21
CA GLU A 132 13.83 -29.44 21.42
C GLU A 132 12.97 -30.39 22.25
#